data_AF-A0A962SYS2-F1
#
_entry.id   AF-A0A962SYS2-F1
#
_cell.length_a   1.000
_cell.length_b   1.000
_cell.length_c   1.000
_cell.angle_alpha   90.00
_cell.angle_beta   90.00
_cell.angle_gamma   90.00
#
_symmetry.space_group_name_H-M   'P 1'
#
loop_
_entity.id
_entity.type
_entity.pdbx_description
1 polymer ?
#
loop_
_entity_poly.entity_id
_entity_poly.type
_entity_poly.pdbx_seq_one_letter_code
_entity_poly.pdbx_strand_id
1 'polypeptide(L)' 'RPCGSFYRRFSLPDTADLAQIAARSINGVLEIGIPKLTQTVSRTIKVEG' A
#
# COMPACT_ATOMS: atom_id res chain seq x y z
N ARG A 1 -7.78 7.56 -28.59
CA ARG A 1 -8.31 7.29 -27.22
C ARG A 1 -7.84 5.90 -26.85
N PRO A 2 -7.26 5.66 -25.67
CA PRO A 2 -7.06 4.30 -25.21
C PRO A 2 -8.43 3.62 -25.05
N CYS A 3 -8.57 2.44 -25.63
CA CYS A 3 -9.77 1.61 -25.57
C CYS A 3 -9.35 0.13 -25.52
N GLY A 4 -10.22 -0.72 -24.98
CA GLY A 4 -9.92 -2.13 -24.73
C GLY A 4 -9.59 -2.41 -23.27
N SER A 5 -9.10 -3.62 -23.01
CA SER A 5 -8.81 -4.10 -21.65
C SER A 5 -7.60 -3.40 -21.03
N PHE A 6 -7.69 -3.09 -19.75
CA PHE A 6 -6.60 -2.49 -18.97
C PHE A 6 -6.22 -3.40 -17.81
N TYR A 7 -4.92 -3.65 -17.65
CA TYR A 7 -4.38 -4.44 -16.55
C TYR A 7 -3.08 -3.80 -16.04
N ARG A 8 -2.99 -3.62 -14.72
CA ARG A 8 -1.77 -3.15 -14.03
C ARG A 8 -1.54 -4.02 -12.81
N ARG A 9 -0.27 -4.35 -12.59
CA ARG A 9 0.19 -5.12 -11.43
C ARG A 9 1.23 -4.29 -10.69
N PHE A 10 1.08 -4.20 -9.38
CA PHE A 10 1.99 -3.50 -8.49
C PHE A 10 2.56 -4.51 -7.49
N SER A 11 3.87 -4.45 -7.27
CA SER A 11 4.49 -5.16 -6.15
C SER A 11 4.33 -4.31 -4.91
N LEU A 12 3.76 -4.91 -3.85
CA LEU A 12 3.60 -4.22 -2.57
C LEU A 12 4.81 -4.53 -1.68
N PRO A 13 5.22 -3.57 -0.82
CA PRO A 13 6.21 -3.85 0.20
C PRO A 13 5.65 -4.88 1.21
N ASP A 14 6.55 -5.55 1.91
CA ASP A 14 6.26 -6.46 3.03
C ASP A 14 5.53 -5.78 4.20
N THR A 15 5.70 -4.46 4.33
CA THR A 15 5.01 -3.63 5.34
C THR A 15 3.56 -3.27 4.98
N ALA A 16 3.02 -3.72 3.84
CA ALA A 16 1.64 -3.45 3.48
C ALA A 16 0.67 -4.37 4.24
N ASP A 17 -0.41 -3.81 4.78
CA ASP A 17 -1.50 -4.59 5.36
C ASP A 17 -2.50 -4.98 4.27
N LEU A 18 -2.36 -6.22 3.77
CA LEU A 18 -3.18 -6.76 2.69
C LEU A 18 -4.63 -7.02 3.13
N ALA A 19 -4.89 -7.16 4.42
CA ALA A 19 -6.24 -7.43 4.94
C ALA A 19 -7.13 -6.19 4.96
N GLN A 20 -6.53 -4.99 4.87
CA GLN A 20 -7.20 -3.70 4.99
C GLN A 20 -7.06 -2.84 3.74
N ILE A 21 -6.85 -3.45 2.56
CA ILE A 21 -6.86 -2.72 1.29
C ILE A 21 -8.28 -2.20 1.01
N ALA A 22 -8.37 -0.91 0.70
CA ALA A 22 -9.62 -0.25 0.32
C ALA A 22 -9.51 0.34 -1.08
N ALA A 23 -10.63 0.40 -1.80
CA ALA A 23 -10.69 1.03 -3.11
C ALA A 23 -11.96 1.86 -3.26
N ARG A 24 -11.84 2.98 -3.98
CA ARG A 24 -12.99 3.82 -4.35
C ARG A 24 -12.79 4.43 -5.72
N SER A 25 -13.89 4.72 -6.41
CA SER A 25 -13.86 5.47 -7.66
C SER A 25 -14.49 6.85 -7.46
N ILE A 26 -13.80 7.90 -7.89
CA ILE A 26 -14.28 9.27 -7.83
C ILE A 26 -13.82 10.05 -9.07
N ASN A 27 -14.76 10.73 -9.74
CA ASN A 27 -14.48 11.58 -10.91
C ASN A 27 -13.65 10.90 -12.02
N GLY A 28 -13.87 9.60 -12.25
CA GLY A 28 -13.14 8.84 -13.27
C GLY A 28 -11.74 8.37 -12.84
N VAL A 29 -11.38 8.53 -11.57
CA VAL A 29 -10.12 8.02 -10.99
C VAL A 29 -10.43 6.84 -10.08
N LEU A 30 -9.64 5.77 -10.18
CA LEU A 30 -9.61 4.69 -9.22
C LEU A 30 -8.54 5.01 -8.16
N GLU A 31 -8.97 5.20 -6.92
CA GLU A 31 -8.09 5.36 -5.77
C GLU A 31 -7.99 4.03 -5.01
N ILE A 32 -6.76 3.62 -4.68
CA ILE A 32 -6.46 2.40 -3.93
C ILE A 32 -5.68 2.78 -2.68
N GLY A 33 -6.29 2.59 -1.51
CA GLY A 33 -5.68 2.79 -0.20
C GLY A 33 -5.06 1.49 0.29
N ILE A 34 -3.75 1.49 0.52
CA ILE A 34 -3.00 0.35 1.06
C ILE A 34 -2.37 0.81 2.38
N PRO A 35 -2.98 0.47 3.53
CA PRO A 35 -2.41 0.81 4.82
C PRO A 35 -1.11 0.06 5.07
N LYS A 36 -0.27 0.62 5.95
CA LYS A 36 0.91 -0.08 6.47
C LYS A 36 0.50 -0.93 7.66
N LEU A 37 1.16 -2.07 7.84
CA LEU A 37 1.09 -2.85 9.07
C LEU A 37 1.44 -1.93 10.24
N THR A 38 0.65 -2.01 11.31
CA THR A 38 0.96 -1.34 12.57
C THR A 38 2.27 -1.89 13.11
N GLN A 39 3.34 -1.10 13.04
CA GLN A 39 4.64 -1.50 13.56
C GLN A 39 4.55 -1.66 15.08
N THR A 40 4.91 -2.84 15.58
CA THR A 40 5.31 -3.00 16.99
C THR A 40 6.52 -2.08 17.23
N VAL A 41 6.37 -1.19 18.21
CA VAL A 41 7.28 -0.12 18.66
C VAL A 41 8.74 -0.27 18.19
N SER A 42 9.26 0.76 17.51
CA SER A 42 10.67 0.89 17.15
C SER A 42 11.53 0.69 18.40
N ARG A 43 12.29 -0.41 18.43
CA ARG A 43 13.22 -0.73 19.52
C ARG A 43 14.46 0.15 19.38
N THR A 44 14.74 0.98 20.39
CA THR A 44 15.95 1.78 20.47
C THR A 44 17.17 0.85 20.45
N ILE A 45 18.07 1.07 19.48
CA ILE A 45 19.33 0.35 19.40
C ILE A 45 20.36 1.12 20.24
N LYS A 46 20.83 0.53 21.35
CA LYS A 46 21.99 1.06 22.09
C LYS A 46 23.26 0.72 21.33
N VAL A 47 24.12 1.72 21.12
CA VAL A 47 25.49 1.54 20.63
C VAL A 47 26.42 1.68 21.83
N GLU A 48 27.20 0.66 22.14
CA GLU A 48 28.29 0.75 23.12
C GLU A 48 29.56 1.25 22.40
N GLY A 49 30.23 2.22 23.03
CA GLY A 49 31.50 2.79 22.58
C GLY A 49 32.68 2.19 23.32
#